data_AF-A0A1R0FBG7-F1
#
_entry.id   AF-A0A1R0FBG7-F1
#
_cell.length_a   1.000
_cell.length_b   1.000
_cell.length_c   1.000
_cell.angle_alpha   90.00
_cell.angle_beta   90.00
_cell.angle_gamma   90.00
#
_symmetry.space_group_name_H-M   'P 1'
#
loop_
_entity.id
_entity.type
_entity.pdbx_description
1 polymer ?
#
loop_
_entity_poly.entity_id
_entity_poly.type
_entity_poly.pdbx_seq_one_letter_code
_entity_poly.pdbx_strand_id
1 'polypeptide(L)'
;MSYDVVVIGAGPGGYVAAIKAAQLGLKTAIVEKRDTLGGTCLNVGCIPSKALLYASEIFASAQHGFEALGVSVSKPKLDLAGMMAHKQKTVDGNTSGVAFLMKKNKIDTIYGTARILGAGKVEVAAKDGSKQILETKNIIIATGSDVAGIPGMKIDIDEKVIVSSTGALSLPKVPHHMVVVGAGVIGSELGSVWSRLGAKVTVVEFLDKVLGPMDGEVSKQFQKLMEKQGIEYKLGAKVTGVEKTASGAKVTFEPVKGGSAETLEADIVLVATGRRPYTEGLGLKEAGVTLDERGRVNIDSHWQTNIAGIYAIGDVVKGPMLAHKAEDEGVALAEILAGQKGHVNYDVIPSVVYTEPEVASVGKTEEELKAAGIEYRVGKFPFSANGRARAMLKTDGFVKILACAKTDKVLGGHILGFGAGEMIHEIAVLMEFGGSSEDLARTCHAHPTMSEAVKEAALAAFSKPINM
;
A
#
# COMPACT_ATOMS: atom_id res chain seq x y z
N MET A 1 22.22 25.20 -18.76
CA MET A 1 20.97 25.05 -19.56
C MET A 1 19.85 24.75 -18.59
N SER A 2 18.74 25.49 -18.67
CA SER A 2 17.60 25.31 -17.76
C SER A 2 16.74 24.10 -18.16
N TYR A 3 16.15 23.42 -17.17
CA TYR A 3 15.14 22.37 -17.33
C TYR A 3 13.73 22.98 -17.37
N ASP A 4 12.78 22.29 -18.00
CA ASP A 4 11.37 22.65 -17.86
C ASP A 4 10.80 22.10 -16.53
N VAL A 5 11.25 20.90 -16.13
CA VAL A 5 10.83 20.21 -14.91
C VAL A 5 12.02 19.55 -14.22
N VAL A 6 12.12 19.73 -12.90
CA VAL A 6 12.98 18.93 -12.02
C VAL A 6 12.09 18.19 -11.03
N VAL A 7 12.18 16.86 -11.02
CA VAL A 7 11.48 16.00 -10.07
C VAL A 7 12.44 15.59 -8.94
N ILE A 8 12.01 15.75 -7.69
CA ILE A 8 12.78 15.37 -6.51
C ILE A 8 12.19 14.12 -5.87
N GLY A 9 12.91 13.00 -5.97
CA GLY A 9 12.49 11.67 -5.54
C GLY A 9 12.08 10.79 -6.71
N ALA A 10 12.61 9.57 -6.78
CA ALA A 10 12.34 8.62 -7.86
C ALA A 10 11.44 7.46 -7.41
N GLY A 11 10.49 7.70 -6.51
CA GLY A 11 9.38 6.76 -6.24
C GLY A 11 8.37 6.71 -7.39
N PRO A 12 7.32 5.86 -7.28
CA PRO A 12 6.28 5.70 -8.31
C PRO A 12 5.77 7.01 -8.91
N GLY A 13 5.26 7.93 -8.08
CA GLY A 13 4.81 9.23 -8.59
C GLY A 13 5.92 10.05 -9.25
N GLY A 14 7.14 10.03 -8.71
CA GLY A 14 8.26 10.81 -9.23
C GLY A 14 8.76 10.31 -10.60
N TYR A 15 9.07 9.02 -10.74
CA TYR A 15 9.55 8.51 -12.03
C TYR A 15 8.45 8.51 -13.09
N VAL A 16 7.18 8.30 -12.73
CA VAL A 16 6.06 8.38 -13.68
C VAL A 16 5.84 9.82 -14.13
N ALA A 17 5.87 10.80 -13.22
CA ALA A 17 5.81 12.22 -13.57
C ALA A 17 6.94 12.61 -14.52
N ALA A 18 8.17 12.16 -14.25
CA ALA A 18 9.32 12.46 -15.10
C ALA A 18 9.17 11.85 -16.52
N ILE A 19 8.72 10.59 -16.61
CA ILE A 19 8.44 9.93 -17.90
C ILE A 19 7.35 10.68 -18.67
N LYS A 20 6.23 10.97 -18.03
CA LYS A 20 5.11 11.66 -18.69
C LYS A 20 5.51 13.06 -19.14
N ALA A 21 6.24 13.83 -18.31
CA ALA A 21 6.74 15.14 -18.67
C ALA A 21 7.66 15.09 -19.90
N ALA A 22 8.60 14.13 -19.94
CA ALA A 22 9.48 13.93 -21.09
C ALA A 22 8.72 13.52 -22.36
N GLN A 23 7.71 12.65 -22.24
CA GLN A 23 6.83 12.26 -23.35
C GLN A 23 6.02 13.44 -23.92
N LEU A 24 5.70 14.42 -23.06
CA LEU A 24 5.02 15.66 -23.45
C LEU A 24 5.99 16.75 -23.96
N GLY A 25 7.26 16.42 -24.15
CA GLY A 25 8.27 17.31 -24.75
C GLY A 25 8.99 18.23 -23.76
N LEU A 26 8.79 18.06 -22.46
CA LEU A 26 9.45 18.87 -21.43
C LEU A 26 10.85 18.34 -21.15
N LYS A 27 11.85 19.22 -21.16
CA LYS A 27 13.21 18.85 -20.74
C LYS A 27 13.23 18.58 -19.24
N THR A 28 13.49 17.33 -18.87
CA THR A 28 13.23 16.82 -17.51
C THR A 28 14.49 16.25 -16.86
N ALA A 29 14.71 16.61 -15.60
CA ALA A 29 15.65 15.93 -14.71
C ALA A 29 14.92 15.28 -13.53
N ILE A 30 15.49 14.19 -13.01
CA ILE A 30 15.03 13.53 -11.79
C ILE A 30 16.20 13.38 -10.82
N VAL A 31 15.99 13.75 -9.56
CA VAL A 31 17.00 13.70 -8.50
C VAL A 31 16.63 12.62 -7.49
N GLU A 32 17.55 11.69 -7.21
CA GLU A 32 17.37 10.60 -6.24
C GLU A 32 18.60 10.46 -5.36
N LYS A 33 18.41 10.30 -4.05
CA LYS A 33 19.51 10.17 -3.09
C LYS A 33 19.97 8.72 -2.90
N ARG A 34 19.11 7.74 -3.18
CA ARG A 34 19.43 6.31 -3.15
C ARG A 34 20.27 5.92 -4.36
N ASP A 35 20.94 4.77 -4.26
CA ASP A 35 21.74 4.21 -5.35
C ASP A 35 20.90 3.66 -6.50
N THR A 36 19.63 3.39 -6.25
CA THR A 36 18.67 2.84 -7.22
C THR A 36 17.40 3.67 -7.24
N LEU A 37 16.80 3.77 -8.43
CA LEU A 37 15.50 4.40 -8.64
C LEU A 37 14.36 3.49 -8.13
N GLY A 38 13.13 4.00 -8.16
CA GLY A 38 11.91 3.26 -7.76
C GLY A 38 11.44 3.53 -6.34
N GLY A 39 12.18 4.33 -5.56
CA GLY A 39 11.79 4.81 -4.23
C GLY A 39 11.42 3.68 -3.27
N THR A 40 10.48 3.95 -2.36
CA THR A 40 10.04 2.98 -1.34
C THR A 40 9.40 1.74 -1.96
N CYS A 41 8.49 1.90 -2.92
CA CYS A 41 7.66 0.80 -3.42
C CYS A 41 8.49 -0.31 -4.07
N LEU A 42 9.49 0.04 -4.90
CA LEU A 42 10.31 -0.96 -5.59
C LEU A 42 11.42 -1.53 -4.69
N ASN A 43 12.04 -0.71 -3.84
CA ASN A 43 13.24 -1.13 -3.11
C ASN A 43 12.92 -1.80 -1.75
N VAL A 44 11.95 -1.26 -0.99
CA VAL A 44 11.72 -1.62 0.43
C VAL A 44 10.22 -1.63 0.79
N GLY A 45 9.34 -1.88 -0.18
CA GLY A 45 7.90 -1.77 -0.03
C GLY A 45 7.14 -2.83 -0.83
N CYS A 46 6.35 -2.39 -1.80
CA CYS A 46 5.42 -3.20 -2.58
C CYS A 46 6.08 -4.44 -3.21
N ILE A 47 7.12 -4.25 -4.02
CA ILE A 47 7.76 -5.33 -4.80
C ILE A 47 8.38 -6.40 -3.90
N PRO A 48 9.26 -6.07 -2.93
CA PRO A 48 9.83 -7.09 -2.06
C PRO A 48 8.79 -7.78 -1.16
N SER A 49 7.77 -7.04 -0.68
CA SER A 49 6.68 -7.64 0.10
C SER A 49 5.90 -8.69 -0.71
N LYS A 50 5.51 -8.34 -1.94
CA LYS A 50 4.70 -9.21 -2.81
C LYS A 50 5.48 -10.45 -3.24
N ALA A 51 6.79 -10.33 -3.47
CA ALA A 51 7.65 -11.48 -3.77
C ALA A 51 7.70 -12.48 -2.58
N LEU A 52 7.81 -11.98 -1.35
CA LEU A 52 7.81 -12.84 -0.14
C LEU A 52 6.42 -13.39 0.19
N LEU A 53 5.36 -12.61 0.00
CA LEU A 53 3.97 -13.07 0.16
C LEU A 53 3.66 -14.23 -0.76
N TYR A 54 4.00 -14.11 -2.05
CA TYR A 54 3.82 -15.18 -3.02
C TYR A 54 4.62 -16.43 -2.63
N ALA A 55 5.93 -16.27 -2.36
CA ALA A 55 6.78 -17.41 -2.04
C ALA A 55 6.36 -18.13 -0.74
N SER A 56 5.95 -17.37 0.29
CA SER A 56 5.46 -17.93 1.56
C SER A 56 4.08 -18.59 1.42
N GLU A 57 3.19 -18.08 0.57
CA GLU A 57 1.91 -18.73 0.26
C GLU A 57 2.10 -20.05 -0.49
N ILE A 58 3.02 -20.11 -1.46
CA ILE A 58 3.37 -21.36 -2.14
C ILE A 58 3.93 -22.38 -1.14
N PHE A 59 4.78 -21.94 -0.20
CA PHE A 59 5.30 -22.81 0.86
C PHE A 59 4.18 -23.35 1.76
N ALA A 60 3.26 -22.49 2.21
CA ALA A 60 2.11 -22.88 3.02
C ALA A 60 1.17 -23.83 2.26
N SER A 61 0.93 -23.57 0.98
CA SER A 61 0.13 -24.44 0.10
C SER A 61 0.75 -25.84 -0.05
N ALA A 62 2.08 -25.94 -0.19
CA ALA A 62 2.77 -27.21 -0.23
C ALA A 62 2.72 -27.96 1.12
N GLN A 63 2.63 -27.25 2.24
CA GLN A 63 2.53 -27.84 3.58
C GLN A 63 1.12 -28.34 3.92
N HIS A 64 0.08 -27.65 3.46
CA HIS A 64 -1.28 -27.84 3.96
C HIS A 64 -2.37 -28.04 2.89
N GLY A 65 -2.13 -27.62 1.65
CA GLY A 65 -3.15 -27.60 0.59
C GLY A 65 -3.05 -28.75 -0.42
N PHE A 66 -1.85 -29.25 -0.70
CA PHE A 66 -1.61 -30.20 -1.80
C PHE A 66 -2.27 -31.57 -1.59
N GLU A 67 -2.31 -32.08 -0.36
CA GLU A 67 -2.87 -33.39 -0.06
C GLU A 67 -4.37 -33.47 -0.40
N ALA A 68 -5.13 -32.41 -0.13
CA ALA A 68 -6.56 -32.33 -0.47
C ALA A 68 -6.83 -32.39 -1.99
N LEU A 69 -5.80 -32.13 -2.81
CA LEU A 69 -5.85 -32.23 -4.28
C LEU A 69 -5.29 -33.55 -4.81
N GLY A 70 -4.95 -34.51 -3.93
CA GLY A 70 -4.34 -35.78 -4.31
C GLY A 70 -2.86 -35.64 -4.71
N VAL A 71 -2.20 -34.54 -4.35
CA VAL A 71 -0.78 -34.32 -4.62
C VAL A 71 0.02 -34.60 -3.36
N SER A 72 0.74 -35.72 -3.35
CA SER A 72 1.59 -36.12 -2.22
C SER A 72 3.02 -35.61 -2.41
N VAL A 73 3.49 -34.81 -1.46
CA VAL A 73 4.89 -34.36 -1.37
C VAL A 73 5.43 -34.67 0.02
N SER A 74 6.74 -34.85 0.15
CA SER A 74 7.37 -34.90 1.47
C SER A 74 7.28 -33.53 2.14
N LYS A 75 7.45 -33.47 3.48
CA LYS A 75 7.41 -32.21 4.24
C LYS A 75 8.33 -31.17 3.57
N PRO A 76 7.78 -30.05 3.06
CA PRO A 76 8.57 -29.02 2.40
C PRO A 76 9.66 -28.48 3.32
N LYS A 77 10.83 -28.21 2.76
CA LYS A 77 11.96 -27.58 3.45
C LYS A 77 12.10 -26.14 2.99
N LEU A 78 12.19 -25.22 3.94
CA LEU A 78 12.43 -23.81 3.63
C LEU A 78 13.91 -23.58 3.30
N ASP A 79 14.18 -23.07 2.10
CA ASP A 79 15.42 -22.39 1.75
C ASP A 79 15.19 -20.88 1.79
N LEU A 80 15.45 -20.27 2.96
CA LEU A 80 15.25 -18.84 3.15
C LEU A 80 16.22 -18.01 2.29
N ALA A 81 17.45 -18.49 2.08
CA ALA A 81 18.42 -17.80 1.25
C ALA A 81 17.95 -17.74 -0.22
N GLY A 82 17.44 -18.86 -0.75
CA GLY A 82 16.82 -18.92 -2.07
C GLY A 82 15.60 -18.01 -2.19
N MET A 83 14.74 -17.95 -1.18
CA MET A 83 13.57 -17.05 -1.14
C MET A 83 13.99 -15.58 -1.14
N MET A 84 15.01 -15.21 -0.35
CA MET A 84 15.56 -13.85 -0.32
C MET A 84 16.24 -13.47 -1.64
N ALA A 85 16.90 -14.42 -2.30
CA ALA A 85 17.48 -14.23 -3.63
C ALA A 85 16.39 -13.98 -4.70
N HIS A 86 15.27 -14.70 -4.66
CA HIS A 86 14.12 -14.44 -5.53
C HIS A 86 13.56 -13.02 -5.32
N LYS A 87 13.38 -12.61 -4.06
CA LYS A 87 12.98 -11.23 -3.71
C LYS A 87 13.94 -10.21 -4.30
N GLN A 88 15.25 -10.37 -4.07
CA GLN A 88 16.26 -9.43 -4.55
C GLN A 88 16.27 -9.34 -6.08
N LYS A 89 16.24 -10.48 -6.79
CA LYS A 89 16.16 -10.52 -8.25
C LYS A 89 14.92 -9.77 -8.78
N THR A 90 13.80 -9.86 -8.07
CA THR A 90 12.57 -9.14 -8.43
C THR A 90 12.73 -7.63 -8.25
N VAL A 91 13.37 -7.18 -7.16
CA VAL A 91 13.72 -5.77 -6.95
C VAL A 91 14.67 -5.27 -8.05
N ASP A 92 15.74 -6.02 -8.33
CA ASP A 92 16.74 -5.65 -9.35
C ASP A 92 16.12 -5.53 -10.75
N GLY A 93 15.22 -6.45 -11.11
CA GLY A 93 14.48 -6.41 -12.38
C GLY A 93 13.63 -5.15 -12.52
N ASN A 94 12.92 -4.75 -11.47
CA ASN A 94 12.07 -3.56 -11.50
C ASN A 94 12.90 -2.26 -11.50
N THR A 95 13.92 -2.16 -10.64
CA THR A 95 14.77 -0.97 -10.54
C THR A 95 15.59 -0.74 -11.81
N SER A 96 16.13 -1.80 -12.41
CA SER A 96 16.82 -1.73 -13.71
C SER A 96 15.85 -1.36 -14.85
N GLY A 97 14.60 -1.83 -14.79
CA GLY A 97 13.53 -1.40 -15.69
C GLY A 97 13.27 0.11 -15.63
N VAL A 98 13.15 0.69 -14.42
CA VAL A 98 12.99 2.15 -14.26
C VAL A 98 14.20 2.90 -14.80
N ALA A 99 15.43 2.44 -14.51
CA ALA A 99 16.64 3.05 -15.05
C ALA A 99 16.69 3.00 -16.59
N PHE A 100 16.24 1.91 -17.19
CA PHE A 100 16.07 1.80 -18.64
C PHE A 100 15.06 2.82 -19.18
N LEU A 101 13.91 2.98 -18.50
CA LEU A 101 12.88 3.94 -18.89
C LEU A 101 13.37 5.39 -18.82
N MET A 102 14.18 5.76 -17.81
CA MET A 102 14.79 7.10 -17.74
C MET A 102 15.66 7.38 -18.98
N LYS A 103 16.52 6.42 -19.34
CA LYS A 103 17.39 6.52 -20.53
C LYS A 103 16.57 6.60 -21.83
N LYS A 104 15.56 5.72 -21.98
CA LYS A 104 14.69 5.68 -23.17
C LYS A 104 13.99 7.01 -23.41
N ASN A 105 13.55 7.68 -22.35
CA ASN A 105 12.85 8.96 -22.43
C ASN A 105 13.79 10.17 -22.36
N LYS A 106 15.13 9.96 -22.40
CA LYS A 106 16.15 11.04 -22.36
C LYS A 106 16.00 11.95 -21.13
N ILE A 107 15.69 11.35 -19.98
CA ILE A 107 15.59 12.04 -18.70
C ILE A 107 16.97 12.05 -18.05
N ASP A 108 17.42 13.23 -17.60
CA ASP A 108 18.68 13.36 -16.88
C ASP A 108 18.49 12.87 -15.43
N THR A 109 19.02 11.68 -15.13
CA THR A 109 19.03 11.11 -13.77
C THR A 109 20.24 11.61 -12.99
N ILE A 110 20.00 12.27 -11.86
CA ILE A 110 21.03 12.89 -11.04
C ILE A 110 21.00 12.29 -9.63
N TYR A 111 22.12 11.73 -9.19
CA TYR A 111 22.23 11.13 -7.87
C TYR A 111 22.73 12.12 -6.83
N GLY A 112 21.96 12.33 -5.77
CA GLY A 112 22.31 13.22 -4.68
C GLY A 112 21.11 13.66 -3.84
N THR A 113 21.40 14.38 -2.77
CA THR A 113 20.36 14.96 -1.91
C THR A 113 19.98 16.33 -2.45
N ALA A 114 18.71 16.49 -2.81
CA ALA A 114 18.17 17.75 -3.31
C ALA A 114 17.78 18.69 -2.16
N ARG A 115 18.02 19.99 -2.36
CA ARG A 115 17.52 21.08 -1.52
C ARG A 115 16.96 22.18 -2.40
N ILE A 116 15.73 22.61 -2.12
CA ILE A 116 15.07 23.71 -2.82
C ILE A 116 15.63 25.03 -2.28
N LEU A 117 16.24 25.83 -3.16
CA LEU A 117 16.79 27.15 -2.80
C LEU A 117 15.76 28.28 -2.97
N GLY A 118 14.65 27.98 -3.63
CA GLY A 118 13.59 28.91 -3.99
C GLY A 118 12.95 28.48 -5.31
N ALA A 119 11.97 29.25 -5.79
CA ALA A 119 11.35 28.99 -7.09
C ALA A 119 12.41 28.92 -8.20
N GLY A 120 12.38 27.83 -8.96
CA GLY A 120 13.24 27.60 -10.12
C GLY A 120 14.70 27.22 -9.85
N LYS A 121 15.11 26.97 -8.60
CA LYS A 121 16.49 26.53 -8.27
C LYS A 121 16.51 25.37 -7.28
N VAL A 122 17.21 24.30 -7.66
CA VAL A 122 17.45 23.10 -6.83
C VAL A 122 18.95 22.86 -6.70
N GLU A 123 19.49 22.87 -5.48
CA GLU A 123 20.83 22.38 -5.20
C GLU A 123 20.79 20.85 -5.07
N VAL A 124 21.76 20.16 -5.67
CA VAL A 124 21.96 18.72 -5.49
C VAL A 124 23.35 18.48 -4.94
N ALA A 125 23.42 17.91 -3.74
CA ALA A 125 24.65 17.47 -3.11
C ALA A 125 24.87 15.98 -3.38
N ALA A 126 25.91 15.65 -4.15
CA ALA A 126 26.31 14.27 -4.42
C ALA A 126 26.97 13.63 -3.18
N LYS A 127 27.14 12.30 -3.22
CA LYS A 127 27.72 11.53 -2.11
C LYS A 127 29.18 11.90 -1.80
N ASP A 128 29.92 12.40 -2.79
CA ASP A 128 31.30 12.88 -2.64
C ASP A 128 31.39 14.30 -2.07
N GLY A 129 30.25 14.92 -1.75
CA GLY A 129 30.16 16.29 -1.24
C GLY A 129 30.15 17.37 -2.31
N SER A 130 30.33 17.02 -3.60
CA SER A 130 30.19 17.98 -4.69
C SER A 130 28.75 18.48 -4.80
N LYS A 131 28.60 19.75 -5.18
CA LYS A 131 27.31 20.43 -5.29
C LYS A 131 27.11 20.98 -6.68
N GLN A 132 25.90 20.83 -7.20
CA GLN A 132 25.47 21.47 -8.45
C GLN A 132 24.11 22.15 -8.25
N ILE A 133 23.88 23.23 -8.99
CA ILE A 133 22.59 23.93 -8.99
C ILE A 133 21.90 23.65 -10.32
N LEU A 134 20.68 23.14 -10.25
CA LEU A 134 19.78 22.95 -11.38
C LEU A 134 18.83 24.14 -11.45
N GLU A 135 18.80 24.81 -12.60
CA GLU A 135 17.81 25.84 -12.90
C GLU A 135 16.63 25.20 -13.63
N THR A 136 15.41 25.49 -13.20
CA THR A 136 14.19 24.89 -13.76
C THR A 136 13.03 25.89 -13.78
N LYS A 137 12.03 25.65 -14.63
CA LYS A 137 10.74 26.37 -14.55
C LYS A 137 9.85 25.79 -13.45
N ASN A 138 9.80 24.47 -13.34
CA ASN A 138 8.92 23.77 -12.40
C ASN A 138 9.70 22.77 -11.53
N ILE A 139 9.30 22.64 -10.27
CA ILE A 139 9.83 21.67 -9.31
C ILE A 139 8.68 20.78 -8.85
N ILE A 140 8.84 19.45 -8.96
CA ILE A 140 7.89 18.47 -8.44
C ILE A 140 8.51 17.76 -7.24
N ILE A 141 7.93 17.95 -6.06
CA ILE A 141 8.30 17.24 -4.83
C ILE A 141 7.60 15.87 -4.81
N ALA A 142 8.38 14.80 -4.95
CA ALA A 142 7.93 13.41 -4.92
C ALA A 142 8.80 12.57 -3.95
N THR A 143 9.18 13.19 -2.82
CA THR A 143 10.09 12.60 -1.82
C THR A 143 9.48 11.45 -1.01
N GLY A 144 8.18 11.25 -1.16
CA GLY A 144 7.46 10.11 -0.60
C GLY A 144 7.31 10.20 0.90
N SER A 145 7.56 9.07 1.57
CA SER A 145 7.33 8.89 3.00
C SER A 145 8.41 8.06 3.67
N ASP A 146 8.37 8.06 4.99
CA ASP A 146 9.22 7.28 5.87
C ASP A 146 8.39 6.47 6.88
N VAL A 147 9.04 5.55 7.59
CA VAL A 147 8.46 4.76 8.66
C VAL A 147 7.97 5.69 9.78
N ALA A 148 6.75 5.49 10.25
CA ALA A 148 6.25 6.17 11.45
C ALA A 148 6.73 5.43 12.71
N GLY A 149 7.05 6.18 13.76
CA GLY A 149 7.25 5.62 15.09
C GLY A 149 5.91 5.30 15.78
N ILE A 150 5.98 4.99 17.07
CA ILE A 150 4.77 4.92 17.92
C ILE A 150 4.54 6.32 18.52
N PRO A 151 3.32 6.89 18.39
CA PRO A 151 3.03 8.21 18.93
C PRO A 151 3.42 8.35 20.41
N GLY A 152 4.13 9.43 20.75
CA GLY A 152 4.54 9.71 22.13
C GLY A 152 5.74 8.87 22.64
N MET A 153 6.35 8.03 21.80
CA MET A 153 7.46 7.18 22.20
C MET A 153 8.62 7.25 21.20
N LYS A 154 9.85 7.39 21.71
CA LYS A 154 11.07 7.21 20.92
C LYS A 154 11.42 5.73 20.92
N ILE A 155 11.54 5.15 19.73
CA ILE A 155 11.96 3.75 19.54
C ILE A 155 13.26 3.74 18.76
N ASP A 156 14.22 2.97 19.23
CA ASP A 156 15.45 2.70 18.49
C ASP A 156 15.24 1.49 17.59
N ILE A 157 15.01 1.74 16.31
CA ILE A 157 14.84 0.69 15.28
C ILE A 157 16.24 0.31 14.80
N ASP A 158 16.74 -0.84 15.24
CA ASP A 158 18.09 -1.34 14.91
C ASP A 158 18.12 -2.22 13.66
N GLU A 159 16.95 -2.49 13.06
CA GLU A 159 16.74 -3.36 11.90
C GLU A 159 17.26 -4.80 12.09
N LYS A 160 17.46 -5.22 13.34
CA LYS A 160 17.93 -6.56 13.71
C LYS A 160 16.97 -7.28 14.67
N VAL A 161 16.54 -6.57 15.71
CA VAL A 161 15.61 -7.06 16.74
C VAL A 161 14.34 -6.23 16.72
N ILE A 162 14.48 -4.91 16.75
CA ILE A 162 13.37 -3.98 16.56
C ILE A 162 13.49 -3.46 15.14
N VAL A 163 12.56 -3.86 14.28
CA VAL A 163 12.65 -3.67 12.84
C VAL A 163 11.49 -2.83 12.33
N SER A 164 11.75 -2.08 11.26
CA SER A 164 10.68 -1.56 10.42
C SER A 164 10.30 -2.60 9.36
N SER A 165 9.43 -2.23 8.42
CA SER A 165 9.20 -3.03 7.22
C SER A 165 10.49 -3.31 6.44
N THR A 166 11.49 -2.41 6.50
CA THR A 166 12.77 -2.60 5.80
C THR A 166 13.52 -3.81 6.34
N GLY A 167 13.78 -3.87 7.66
CA GLY A 167 14.46 -5.01 8.27
C GLY A 167 13.62 -6.30 8.21
N ALA A 168 12.30 -6.19 8.35
CA ALA A 168 11.41 -7.35 8.23
C ALA A 168 11.39 -7.99 6.84
N LEU A 169 11.81 -7.29 5.79
CA LEU A 169 12.00 -7.84 4.43
C LEU A 169 13.36 -8.53 4.23
N SER A 170 14.22 -8.54 5.26
CA SER A 170 15.60 -9.04 5.18
C SER A 170 16.06 -9.81 6.41
N LEU A 171 15.14 -10.37 7.21
CA LEU A 171 15.52 -11.15 8.38
C LEU A 171 16.37 -12.37 7.95
N PRO A 172 17.49 -12.64 8.64
CA PRO A 172 18.42 -13.70 8.24
C PRO A 172 17.93 -15.11 8.61
N LYS A 173 16.88 -15.21 9.44
CA LYS A 173 16.25 -16.45 9.88
C LYS A 173 14.79 -16.20 10.22
N VAL A 174 13.97 -17.25 10.19
CA VAL A 174 12.59 -17.19 10.68
C VAL A 174 12.64 -17.00 12.21
N PRO A 175 11.99 -15.95 12.77
CA PRO A 175 11.91 -15.79 14.21
C PRO A 175 11.01 -16.85 14.85
N HIS A 176 11.24 -17.22 16.11
CA HIS A 176 10.32 -18.08 16.84
C HIS A 176 9.04 -17.32 17.19
N HIS A 177 9.16 -16.06 17.63
CA HIS A 177 8.04 -15.17 17.88
C HIS A 177 8.32 -13.77 17.33
N MET A 178 7.39 -13.28 16.51
CA MET A 178 7.33 -11.91 16.04
C MET A 178 6.14 -11.18 16.66
N VAL A 179 6.38 -10.04 17.30
CA VAL A 179 5.33 -9.09 17.67
C VAL A 179 5.24 -8.00 16.59
N VAL A 180 4.04 -7.77 16.06
CA VAL A 180 3.78 -6.72 15.07
C VAL A 180 3.02 -5.59 15.76
N VAL A 181 3.58 -4.39 15.80
CA VAL A 181 2.91 -3.20 16.34
C VAL A 181 2.26 -2.43 15.19
N GLY A 182 0.94 -2.55 15.08
CA GLY A 182 0.13 -1.99 14.00
C GLY A 182 -0.50 -3.07 13.12
N ALA A 183 -1.83 -3.16 13.12
CA ALA A 183 -2.63 -4.06 12.29
C ALA A 183 -3.08 -3.42 10.96
N GLY A 184 -2.26 -2.51 10.42
CA GLY A 184 -2.44 -1.97 9.08
C GLY A 184 -2.02 -2.95 7.99
N VAL A 185 -2.03 -2.49 6.73
CA VAL A 185 -1.67 -3.31 5.55
C VAL A 185 -0.29 -3.93 5.69
N ILE A 186 0.73 -3.12 6.00
CA ILE A 186 2.13 -3.57 6.11
C ILE A 186 2.31 -4.62 7.21
N GLY A 187 1.74 -4.37 8.39
CA GLY A 187 1.82 -5.30 9.52
C GLY A 187 1.12 -6.61 9.23
N SER A 188 -0.04 -6.56 8.58
CA SER A 188 -0.79 -7.75 8.17
C SER A 188 -0.03 -8.58 7.13
N GLU A 189 0.48 -7.93 6.07
CA GLU A 189 1.25 -8.61 5.02
C GLU A 189 2.51 -9.29 5.56
N LEU A 190 3.37 -8.54 6.25
CA LEU A 190 4.64 -9.07 6.74
C LEU A 190 4.44 -10.06 7.91
N GLY A 191 3.41 -9.86 8.73
CA GLY A 191 2.98 -10.84 9.73
C GLY A 191 2.59 -12.16 9.07
N SER A 192 1.79 -12.13 8.00
CA SER A 192 1.42 -13.34 7.24
C SER A 192 2.62 -14.04 6.62
N VAL A 193 3.58 -13.30 6.04
CA VAL A 193 4.82 -13.89 5.49
C VAL A 193 5.52 -14.72 6.57
N TRP A 194 5.85 -14.11 7.70
CA TRP A 194 6.64 -14.80 8.72
C TRP A 194 5.86 -15.89 9.45
N SER A 195 4.55 -15.72 9.61
CA SER A 195 3.66 -16.75 10.15
C SER A 195 3.67 -18.02 9.30
N ARG A 196 3.49 -17.89 7.98
CA ARG A 196 3.52 -19.02 7.02
C ARG A 196 4.86 -19.76 7.01
N LEU A 197 5.96 -19.06 7.30
CA LEU A 197 7.29 -19.65 7.37
C LEU A 197 7.58 -20.33 8.72
N GLY A 198 6.67 -20.21 9.69
CA GLY A 198 6.71 -20.91 10.97
C GLY A 198 6.89 -20.04 12.21
N ALA A 199 6.88 -18.71 12.09
CA ALA A 199 6.92 -17.83 13.26
C ALA A 199 5.57 -17.82 13.98
N LYS A 200 5.59 -17.81 15.32
CA LYS A 200 4.44 -17.31 16.09
C LYS A 200 4.31 -15.82 15.81
N VAL A 201 3.11 -15.33 15.50
CA VAL A 201 2.87 -13.89 15.25
C VAL A 201 1.77 -13.38 16.17
N THR A 202 2.07 -12.31 16.91
CA THR A 202 1.07 -11.58 17.71
C THR A 202 1.04 -10.11 17.27
N VAL A 203 -0.12 -9.64 16.85
CA VAL A 203 -0.34 -8.26 16.39
C VAL A 203 -0.93 -7.44 17.54
N VAL A 204 -0.30 -6.31 17.87
CA VAL A 204 -0.78 -5.34 18.86
C VAL A 204 -1.21 -4.08 18.13
N GLU A 205 -2.47 -3.68 18.32
CA GLU A 205 -3.09 -2.57 17.59
C GLU A 205 -3.86 -1.67 18.55
N PHE A 206 -3.71 -0.35 18.34
CA PHE A 206 -4.37 0.66 19.14
C PHE A 206 -5.88 0.71 18.87
N LEU A 207 -6.28 0.62 17.60
CA LEU A 207 -7.68 0.58 17.19
C LEU A 207 -8.34 -0.73 17.63
N ASP A 208 -9.67 -0.72 17.71
CA ASP A 208 -10.50 -1.90 17.99
C ASP A 208 -10.79 -2.75 16.76
N LYS A 209 -10.19 -2.40 15.60
CA LYS A 209 -10.28 -3.14 14.35
C LYS A 209 -8.96 -3.14 13.57
N VAL A 210 -8.80 -4.18 12.77
CA VAL A 210 -7.69 -4.32 11.79
C VAL A 210 -7.99 -3.58 10.49
N LEU A 211 -6.95 -3.34 9.68
CA LEU A 211 -7.05 -2.69 8.37
C LEU A 211 -7.69 -1.28 8.39
N GLY A 212 -7.61 -0.58 9.53
CA GLY A 212 -7.88 0.85 9.69
C GLY A 212 -9.06 1.39 8.86
N PRO A 213 -8.82 2.09 7.73
CA PRO A 213 -9.85 2.76 6.95
C PRO A 213 -10.76 1.83 6.12
N MET A 214 -10.50 0.52 6.04
CA MET A 214 -11.32 -0.39 5.24
C MET A 214 -12.70 -0.66 5.88
N ASP A 215 -13.63 -1.16 5.05
CA ASP A 215 -15.01 -1.52 5.43
C ASP A 215 -15.02 -2.46 6.65
N GLY A 216 -15.83 -2.12 7.64
CA GLY A 216 -15.80 -2.79 8.94
C GLY A 216 -16.16 -4.28 8.89
N GLU A 217 -17.03 -4.69 7.97
CA GLU A 217 -17.38 -6.10 7.82
C GLU A 217 -16.23 -6.90 7.21
N VAL A 218 -15.57 -6.33 6.20
CA VAL A 218 -14.37 -6.90 5.59
C VAL A 218 -13.26 -7.04 6.62
N SER A 219 -12.95 -6.00 7.40
CA SER A 219 -11.94 -6.06 8.47
C SER A 219 -12.24 -7.16 9.49
N LYS A 220 -13.51 -7.29 9.92
CA LYS A 220 -13.92 -8.30 10.89
C LYS A 220 -13.77 -9.73 10.36
N GLN A 221 -14.14 -9.97 9.10
CA GLN A 221 -14.01 -11.31 8.50
C GLN A 221 -12.56 -11.63 8.17
N PHE A 222 -11.79 -10.65 7.71
CA PHE A 222 -10.35 -10.76 7.51
C PHE A 222 -9.65 -11.19 8.81
N GLN A 223 -9.90 -10.50 9.93
CA GLN A 223 -9.31 -10.86 11.23
C GLN A 223 -9.57 -12.32 11.59
N LYS A 224 -10.83 -12.79 11.50
CA LYS A 224 -11.19 -14.18 11.81
C LYS A 224 -10.43 -15.20 10.96
N LEU A 225 -10.21 -14.89 9.68
CA LEU A 225 -9.48 -15.77 8.77
C LEU A 225 -7.98 -15.79 9.11
N MET A 226 -7.40 -14.65 9.48
CA MET A 226 -6.00 -14.58 9.94
C MET A 226 -5.80 -15.30 11.27
N GLU A 227 -6.76 -15.20 12.20
CA GLU A 227 -6.76 -15.94 13.48
C GLU A 227 -6.80 -17.45 13.24
N LYS A 228 -7.61 -17.91 12.27
CA LYS A 228 -7.65 -19.32 11.85
C LYS A 228 -6.31 -19.80 11.27
N GLN A 229 -5.51 -18.90 10.71
CA GLN A 229 -4.15 -19.18 10.24
C GLN A 229 -3.09 -19.11 11.35
N GLY A 230 -3.47 -18.79 12.59
CA GLY A 230 -2.59 -18.79 13.75
C GLY A 230 -2.01 -17.42 14.13
N ILE A 231 -2.50 -16.33 13.54
CA ILE A 231 -2.12 -14.97 13.95
C ILE A 231 -2.96 -14.56 15.17
N GLU A 232 -2.30 -14.14 16.25
CA GLU A 232 -2.97 -13.64 17.45
C GLU A 232 -3.16 -12.12 17.38
N TYR A 233 -4.30 -11.59 17.83
CA TYR A 233 -4.56 -10.15 17.89
C TYR A 233 -4.79 -9.64 19.30
N LYS A 234 -4.16 -8.50 19.61
CA LYS A 234 -4.35 -7.67 20.81
C LYS A 234 -4.82 -6.29 20.34
N LEU A 235 -6.12 -6.15 20.09
CA LEU A 235 -6.76 -4.92 19.62
C LEU A 235 -7.14 -4.01 20.80
N GLY A 236 -7.35 -2.72 20.54
CA GLY A 236 -7.65 -1.75 21.59
C GLY A 236 -6.51 -1.64 22.61
N ALA A 237 -5.27 -1.83 22.17
CA ALA A 237 -4.08 -1.94 23.00
C ALA A 237 -3.10 -0.81 22.67
N LYS A 238 -2.84 0.06 23.65
CA LYS A 238 -1.87 1.14 23.55
C LYS A 238 -0.50 0.64 23.98
N VAL A 239 0.44 0.55 23.04
CA VAL A 239 1.84 0.25 23.36
C VAL A 239 2.44 1.40 24.17
N THR A 240 3.05 1.05 25.30
CA THR A 240 3.68 1.98 26.25
C THR A 240 5.19 1.79 26.35
N GLY A 241 5.74 0.68 25.84
CA GLY A 241 7.18 0.43 25.80
C GLY A 241 7.56 -0.62 24.76
N VAL A 242 8.67 -0.39 24.07
CA VAL A 242 9.35 -1.38 23.22
C VAL A 242 10.83 -1.32 23.55
N GLU A 243 11.36 -2.37 24.16
CA GLU A 243 12.74 -2.40 24.67
C GLU A 243 13.45 -3.65 24.17
N LYS A 244 14.71 -3.49 23.76
CA LYS A 244 15.58 -4.63 23.46
C LYS A 244 15.99 -5.32 24.76
N THR A 245 15.94 -6.64 24.77
CA THR A 245 16.41 -7.50 25.87
C THR A 245 17.63 -8.31 25.44
N ALA A 246 18.21 -9.08 26.35
CA ALA A 246 19.36 -9.93 26.02
C ALA A 246 19.01 -11.04 25.00
N SER A 247 17.75 -11.45 24.94
CA SER A 247 17.26 -12.56 24.11
C SER A 247 16.34 -12.12 22.95
N GLY A 248 16.04 -10.83 22.81
CA GLY A 248 15.09 -10.34 21.82
C GLY A 248 14.60 -8.95 22.18
N ALA A 249 13.29 -8.77 22.23
CA ALA A 249 12.65 -7.54 22.68
C ALA A 249 11.39 -7.81 23.49
N LYS A 250 11.04 -6.82 24.30
CA LYS A 250 9.90 -6.78 25.19
C LYS A 250 8.97 -5.66 24.77
N VAL A 251 7.69 -5.98 24.56
CA VAL A 251 6.64 -5.03 24.20
C VAL A 251 5.63 -4.95 25.34
N THR A 252 5.51 -3.76 25.93
CA THR A 252 4.54 -3.47 26.99
C THR A 252 3.39 -2.67 26.41
N PHE A 253 2.16 -3.06 26.72
CA PHE A 253 0.96 -2.34 26.30
C PHE A 253 -0.15 -2.41 27.35
N GLU A 254 -1.11 -1.50 27.27
CA GLU A 254 -2.28 -1.47 28.15
C GLU A 254 -3.57 -1.30 27.34
N PRO A 255 -4.73 -1.80 27.82
CA PRO A 255 -6.00 -1.56 27.17
C PRO A 255 -6.31 -0.06 27.07
N VAL A 256 -6.69 0.42 25.89
CA VAL A 256 -7.05 1.82 25.63
C VAL A 256 -8.22 2.28 26.52
N LYS A 257 -9.12 1.37 26.88
CA LYS A 257 -10.26 1.61 27.78
C LYS A 257 -9.90 1.56 29.27
N GLY A 258 -8.62 1.43 29.60
CA GLY A 258 -8.14 1.24 30.98
C GLY A 258 -8.06 -0.24 31.37
N GLY A 259 -7.05 -0.58 32.17
CA GLY A 259 -6.78 -1.95 32.61
C GLY A 259 -5.32 -2.14 33.02
N SER A 260 -4.96 -3.36 33.39
CA SER A 260 -3.56 -3.71 33.71
C SER A 260 -2.71 -3.76 32.45
N ALA A 261 -1.44 -3.33 32.57
CA ALA A 261 -0.47 -3.51 31.51
C ALA A 261 -0.15 -5.00 31.30
N GLU A 262 0.02 -5.39 30.04
CA GLU A 262 0.51 -6.68 29.59
C GLU A 262 1.89 -6.51 28.95
N THR A 263 2.69 -7.57 29.00
CA THR A 263 4.02 -7.62 28.40
C THR A 263 4.16 -8.87 27.55
N LEU A 264 4.70 -8.72 26.34
CA LEU A 264 5.10 -9.81 25.45
C LEU A 264 6.61 -9.77 25.21
N GLU A 265 7.27 -10.91 25.31
CA GLU A 265 8.65 -11.11 24.87
C GLU A 265 8.62 -11.72 23.46
N ALA A 266 9.50 -11.28 22.57
CA ALA A 266 9.60 -11.79 21.19
C ALA A 266 11.06 -11.74 20.70
N ASP A 267 11.40 -12.55 19.69
CA ASP A 267 12.73 -12.44 19.05
C ASP A 267 12.82 -11.17 18.19
N ILE A 268 11.71 -10.80 17.54
CA ILE A 268 11.61 -9.67 16.62
C ILE A 268 10.35 -8.86 16.92
N VAL A 269 10.49 -7.54 16.92
CA VAL A 269 9.36 -6.60 16.94
C VAL A 269 9.34 -5.82 15.64
N LEU A 270 8.26 -5.98 14.86
CA LEU A 270 7.99 -5.18 13.67
C LEU A 270 7.17 -3.95 14.05
N VAL A 271 7.70 -2.76 13.85
CA VAL A 271 6.96 -1.50 13.98
C VAL A 271 6.31 -1.16 12.63
N ALA A 272 4.98 -1.25 12.57
CA ALA A 272 4.16 -1.05 11.37
C ALA A 272 2.93 -0.16 11.64
N THR A 273 3.11 0.91 12.43
CA THR A 273 2.05 1.85 12.84
C THR A 273 1.59 2.82 11.76
N GLY A 274 2.23 2.80 10.59
CA GLY A 274 1.91 3.64 9.45
C GLY A 274 3.15 4.30 8.86
N ARG A 275 2.91 5.31 8.02
CA ARG A 275 3.94 6.06 7.32
C ARG A 275 3.73 7.56 7.53
N ARG A 276 4.80 8.34 7.42
CA ARG A 276 4.79 9.80 7.53
C ARG A 276 5.43 10.44 6.29
N PRO A 277 4.98 11.62 5.83
CA PRO A 277 5.61 12.31 4.71
C PRO A 277 7.10 12.58 5.00
N TYR A 278 7.96 12.48 3.98
CA TYR A 278 9.40 12.71 4.11
C TYR A 278 9.80 14.04 3.46
N THR A 279 10.08 15.06 4.28
CA THR A 279 10.44 16.43 3.85
C THR A 279 11.77 16.91 4.42
N GLU A 280 12.46 16.05 5.18
CA GLU A 280 13.73 16.39 5.84
C GLU A 280 14.82 16.76 4.83
N GLY A 281 15.57 17.82 5.13
CA GLY A 281 16.68 18.30 4.31
C GLY A 281 16.27 19.03 3.02
N LEU A 282 14.98 19.04 2.66
CA LEU A 282 14.50 19.55 1.37
C LEU A 282 14.52 21.09 1.25
N GLY A 283 14.76 21.82 2.35
CA GLY A 283 14.84 23.29 2.36
C GLY A 283 13.48 24.00 2.26
N LEU A 284 12.38 23.32 2.61
CA LEU A 284 11.02 23.85 2.45
C LEU A 284 10.77 25.12 3.27
N LYS A 285 11.30 25.18 4.49
CA LYS A 285 11.15 26.36 5.37
C LYS A 285 11.78 27.59 4.74
N GLU A 286 13.00 27.45 4.23
CA GLU A 286 13.75 28.52 3.59
C GLU A 286 13.14 28.93 2.24
N ALA A 287 12.56 27.96 1.50
CA ALA A 287 11.82 28.21 0.27
C ALA A 287 10.41 28.80 0.51
N GLY A 288 9.93 28.85 1.76
CA GLY A 288 8.60 29.35 2.11
C GLY A 288 7.44 28.38 1.81
N VAL A 289 7.72 27.10 1.54
CA VAL A 289 6.68 26.09 1.29
C VAL A 289 6.06 25.65 2.62
N THR A 290 4.73 25.74 2.71
CA THR A 290 3.97 25.41 3.91
C THR A 290 3.71 23.92 4.05
N LEU A 291 3.72 23.44 5.29
CA LEU A 291 3.31 22.09 5.68
C LEU A 291 2.03 22.15 6.51
N ASP A 292 1.20 21.11 6.45
CA ASP A 292 0.05 20.96 7.34
C ASP A 292 0.44 20.38 8.72
N GLU A 293 -0.53 20.24 9.64
CA GLU A 293 -0.29 19.72 10.99
C GLU A 293 0.22 18.27 11.04
N ARG A 294 0.12 17.53 9.92
CA ARG A 294 0.64 16.16 9.77
C ARG A 294 1.99 16.12 9.07
N GLY A 295 2.59 17.29 8.80
CA GLY A 295 3.90 17.43 8.14
C GLY A 295 3.86 17.20 6.63
N ARG A 296 2.66 17.16 6.01
CA ARG A 296 2.50 16.98 4.55
C ARG A 296 2.66 18.33 3.86
N VAL A 297 3.15 18.33 2.63
CA VAL A 297 3.23 19.54 1.81
C VAL A 297 1.81 20.00 1.48
N ASN A 298 1.50 21.25 1.81
CA ASN A 298 0.19 21.82 1.52
C ASN A 298 0.07 22.11 0.01
N ILE A 299 -1.03 21.68 -0.58
CA ILE A 299 -1.30 21.79 -2.02
C ILE A 299 -2.74 22.20 -2.31
N ASP A 300 -2.93 22.92 -3.43
CA ASP A 300 -4.24 23.21 -4.01
C ASP A 300 -4.81 22.03 -4.82
N SER A 301 -5.84 22.28 -5.64
CA SER A 301 -6.49 21.27 -6.49
C SER A 301 -5.67 20.85 -7.72
N HIS A 302 -4.57 21.54 -8.02
CA HIS A 302 -3.66 21.27 -9.13
C HIS A 302 -2.26 20.87 -8.61
N TRP A 303 -2.19 20.34 -7.39
CA TRP A 303 -0.97 19.90 -6.72
C TRP A 303 0.08 21.02 -6.52
N GLN A 304 -0.31 22.28 -6.69
CA GLN A 304 0.59 23.42 -6.54
C GLN A 304 0.70 23.81 -5.07
N THR A 305 1.92 24.08 -4.62
CA THR A 305 2.16 24.63 -3.28
C THR A 305 1.80 26.11 -3.23
N ASN A 306 1.94 26.74 -2.06
CA ASN A 306 1.81 28.19 -1.93
C ASN A 306 2.92 29.00 -2.66
N ILE A 307 3.93 28.32 -3.24
CA ILE A 307 5.00 28.94 -4.02
C ILE A 307 4.82 28.58 -5.50
N ALA A 308 4.71 29.60 -6.36
CA ALA A 308 4.54 29.40 -7.80
C ALA A 308 5.69 28.60 -8.42
N GLY A 309 5.36 27.63 -9.26
CA GLY A 309 6.33 26.74 -9.90
C GLY A 309 6.83 25.58 -9.01
N ILE A 310 6.33 25.45 -7.78
CA ILE A 310 6.63 24.31 -6.89
C ILE A 310 5.34 23.51 -6.64
N TYR A 311 5.40 22.23 -6.92
CA TYR A 311 4.30 21.27 -6.82
C TYR A 311 4.70 20.08 -5.94
N ALA A 312 3.72 19.30 -5.47
CA ALA A 312 3.99 18.11 -4.68
C ALA A 312 2.96 16.99 -4.94
N ILE A 313 3.44 15.75 -5.00
CA ILE A 313 2.63 14.56 -5.33
C ILE A 313 3.00 13.35 -4.46
N GLY A 314 2.13 12.35 -4.45
CA GLY A 314 2.31 11.06 -3.80
C GLY A 314 2.13 11.12 -2.29
N ASP A 315 2.97 10.37 -1.59
CA ASP A 315 2.88 10.19 -0.14
C ASP A 315 3.23 11.45 0.67
N VAL A 316 3.85 12.46 0.05
CA VAL A 316 4.24 13.70 0.74
C VAL A 316 3.06 14.68 0.89
N VAL A 317 1.93 14.42 0.23
CA VAL A 317 0.72 15.26 0.24
C VAL A 317 -0.48 14.50 0.82
N LYS A 318 -1.65 15.15 0.88
CA LYS A 318 -2.91 14.53 1.33
C LYS A 318 -3.38 13.40 0.40
N GLY A 319 -4.29 12.57 0.91
CA GLY A 319 -4.85 11.41 0.19
C GLY A 319 -4.26 10.07 0.66
N PRO A 320 -4.70 8.95 0.05
CA PRO A 320 -4.19 7.63 0.40
C PRO A 320 -2.73 7.48 -0.05
N MET A 321 -1.89 6.90 0.80
CA MET A 321 -0.46 6.66 0.55
C MET A 321 -0.29 5.36 -0.23
N LEU A 322 -0.68 5.39 -1.50
CA LEU A 322 -0.68 4.26 -2.43
C LEU A 322 0.19 4.59 -3.65
N ALA A 323 0.89 3.57 -4.17
CA ALA A 323 1.81 3.74 -5.29
C ALA A 323 1.09 4.26 -6.55
N HIS A 324 0.00 3.60 -6.96
CA HIS A 324 -0.80 3.98 -8.13
C HIS A 324 -1.48 5.34 -7.98
N LYS A 325 -1.90 5.73 -6.76
CA LYS A 325 -2.34 7.12 -6.50
C LYS A 325 -1.23 8.13 -6.83
N ALA A 326 0.00 7.86 -6.39
CA ALA A 326 1.12 8.75 -6.68
C ALA A 326 1.44 8.79 -8.19
N GLU A 327 1.31 7.66 -8.89
CA GLU A 327 1.49 7.58 -10.35
C GLU A 327 0.46 8.43 -11.09
N ASP A 328 -0.83 8.32 -10.74
CA ASP A 328 -1.92 9.11 -11.33
C ASP A 328 -1.71 10.61 -11.12
N GLU A 329 -1.36 11.02 -9.90
CA GLU A 329 -1.01 12.42 -9.61
C GLU A 329 0.19 12.90 -10.44
N GLY A 330 1.19 12.04 -10.63
CA GLY A 330 2.36 12.33 -11.45
C GLY A 330 2.00 12.54 -12.92
N VAL A 331 1.12 11.70 -13.47
CA VAL A 331 0.62 11.85 -14.85
C VAL A 331 -0.19 13.14 -14.99
N ALA A 332 -1.17 13.34 -14.13
CA ALA A 332 -2.07 14.49 -14.19
C ALA A 332 -1.30 15.82 -14.04
N LEU A 333 -0.33 15.88 -13.12
CA LEU A 333 0.50 17.07 -12.96
C LEU A 333 1.37 17.32 -14.19
N ALA A 334 2.02 16.28 -14.75
CA ALA A 334 2.81 16.45 -15.97
C ALA A 334 1.97 16.97 -17.15
N GLU A 335 0.72 16.52 -17.27
CA GLU A 335 -0.24 17.03 -18.25
C GLU A 335 -0.56 18.51 -18.03
N ILE A 336 -0.83 18.92 -16.78
CA ILE A 336 -1.06 20.33 -16.42
C ILE A 336 0.15 21.20 -16.77
N LEU A 337 1.37 20.75 -16.45
CA LEU A 337 2.60 21.49 -16.77
C LEU A 337 2.85 21.62 -18.28
N ALA A 338 2.31 20.72 -19.09
CA ALA A 338 2.32 20.80 -20.55
C ALA A 338 1.12 21.57 -21.14
N GLY A 339 0.29 22.20 -20.31
CA GLY A 339 -0.88 22.98 -20.73
C GLY A 339 -2.14 22.16 -21.03
N GLN A 340 -2.18 20.88 -20.61
CA GLN A 340 -3.35 20.02 -20.73
C GLN A 340 -4.21 20.05 -19.45
N LYS A 341 -5.27 19.23 -19.41
CA LYS A 341 -6.26 19.18 -18.32
C LYS A 341 -6.17 17.87 -17.53
N GLY A 342 -5.06 17.68 -16.83
CA GLY A 342 -4.87 16.49 -15.98
C GLY A 342 -5.91 16.43 -14.86
N HIS A 343 -6.40 15.22 -14.56
CA HIS A 343 -7.42 14.96 -13.55
C HIS A 343 -7.14 13.64 -12.83
N VAL A 344 -7.52 13.56 -11.55
CA VAL A 344 -7.52 12.33 -10.76
C VAL A 344 -8.84 12.21 -10.03
N ASN A 345 -9.53 11.08 -10.23
CA ASN A 345 -10.76 10.75 -9.52
C ASN A 345 -10.44 9.99 -8.22
N TYR A 346 -10.27 10.73 -7.12
CA TYR A 346 -9.93 10.13 -5.81
C TYR A 346 -11.02 9.24 -5.22
N ASP A 347 -12.27 9.35 -5.71
CA ASP A 347 -13.35 8.45 -5.28
C ASP A 347 -13.22 7.04 -5.89
N VAL A 348 -12.37 6.86 -6.91
CA VAL A 348 -12.17 5.59 -7.63
C VAL A 348 -10.68 5.21 -7.64
N ILE A 349 -10.05 5.21 -6.46
CA ILE A 349 -8.71 4.66 -6.26
C ILE A 349 -8.84 3.35 -5.48
N PRO A 350 -8.58 2.18 -6.10
CA PRO A 350 -8.61 0.91 -5.40
C PRO A 350 -7.54 0.82 -4.31
N SER A 351 -7.80 0.06 -3.25
CA SER A 351 -6.84 -0.28 -2.19
C SER A 351 -6.81 -1.78 -2.01
N VAL A 352 -5.62 -2.37 -1.93
CA VAL A 352 -5.42 -3.82 -1.89
C VAL A 352 -4.48 -4.22 -0.75
N VAL A 353 -4.84 -5.29 -0.05
CA VAL A 353 -4.04 -6.00 0.97
C VAL A 353 -3.76 -7.40 0.44
N TYR A 354 -2.48 -7.73 0.28
CA TYR A 354 -2.04 -8.92 -0.46
C TYR A 354 -1.83 -10.14 0.46
N THR A 355 -2.68 -10.27 1.47
CA THR A 355 -2.78 -11.46 2.32
C THR A 355 -3.46 -12.61 1.57
N GLU A 356 -3.58 -13.78 2.19
CA GLU A 356 -4.43 -14.86 1.65
C GLU A 356 -5.53 -15.18 2.68
N PRO A 357 -6.82 -14.97 2.37
CA PRO A 357 -7.29 -14.33 1.14
C PRO A 357 -6.89 -12.85 1.04
N GLU A 358 -6.87 -12.34 -0.19
CA GLU A 358 -6.63 -10.93 -0.46
C GLU A 358 -7.83 -10.08 -0.02
N VAL A 359 -7.57 -8.80 0.24
CA VAL A 359 -8.61 -7.80 0.46
C VAL A 359 -8.47 -6.71 -0.59
N ALA A 360 -9.57 -6.32 -1.22
CA ALA A 360 -9.60 -5.17 -2.12
C ALA A 360 -10.84 -4.30 -1.87
N SER A 361 -10.70 -2.99 -2.08
CA SER A 361 -11.79 -2.03 -1.92
C SER A 361 -11.65 -0.87 -2.88
N VAL A 362 -12.78 -0.34 -3.35
CA VAL A 362 -12.87 0.90 -4.14
C VAL A 362 -14.16 1.63 -3.76
N GLY A 363 -14.15 2.96 -3.78
CA GLY A 363 -15.29 3.76 -3.36
C GLY A 363 -15.46 3.91 -1.85
N LYS A 364 -16.68 4.22 -1.43
CA LYS A 364 -17.04 4.46 -0.02
C LYS A 364 -17.27 3.15 0.72
N THR A 365 -16.87 3.12 1.98
CA THR A 365 -17.24 2.09 2.97
C THR A 365 -18.65 2.30 3.50
N GLU A 366 -19.24 1.28 4.13
CA GLU A 366 -20.54 1.45 4.82
C GLU A 366 -20.47 2.52 5.92
N GLU A 367 -19.37 2.58 6.66
CA GLU A 367 -19.19 3.56 7.74
C GLU A 367 -19.18 4.99 7.21
N GLU A 368 -18.53 5.24 6.07
CA GLU A 368 -18.53 6.55 5.42
C GLU A 368 -19.91 6.95 4.90
N LEU A 369 -20.67 6.01 4.31
CA LEU A 369 -22.03 6.27 3.84
C LEU A 369 -22.98 6.59 5.01
N LYS A 370 -22.87 5.85 6.12
CA LYS A 370 -23.63 6.13 7.35
C LYS A 370 -23.29 7.49 7.93
N ALA A 371 -22.00 7.82 8.03
CA ALA A 371 -21.54 9.11 8.56
C ALA A 371 -22.00 10.29 7.68
N ALA A 372 -22.10 10.09 6.36
CA ALA A 372 -22.59 11.08 5.42
C ALA A 372 -24.12 11.15 5.31
N GLY A 373 -24.87 10.27 6.00
CA GLY A 373 -26.33 10.20 5.91
C GLY A 373 -26.85 9.81 4.52
N ILE A 374 -26.05 9.07 3.74
CA ILE A 374 -26.42 8.62 2.40
C ILE A 374 -27.20 7.31 2.53
N GLU A 375 -28.40 7.24 1.95
CA GLU A 375 -29.18 6.01 1.88
C GLU A 375 -28.62 5.05 0.82
N TYR A 376 -28.34 3.81 1.21
CA TYR A 376 -27.75 2.80 0.34
C TYR A 376 -28.35 1.41 0.56
N ARG A 377 -28.19 0.55 -0.44
CA ARG A 377 -28.48 -0.89 -0.42
C ARG A 377 -27.18 -1.67 -0.38
N VAL A 378 -27.24 -2.84 0.24
CA VAL A 378 -26.09 -3.76 0.36
C VAL A 378 -26.42 -5.05 -0.38
N GLY A 379 -25.58 -5.40 -1.34
CA GLY A 379 -25.57 -6.71 -1.96
C GLY A 379 -24.30 -7.45 -1.57
N LYS A 380 -24.42 -8.74 -1.27
CA LYS A 380 -23.27 -9.59 -0.92
C LYS A 380 -23.36 -10.91 -1.65
N PHE A 381 -22.24 -11.59 -1.84
CA PHE A 381 -22.22 -12.97 -2.30
C PHE A 381 -20.98 -13.71 -1.77
N PRO A 382 -21.13 -14.85 -1.10
CA PRO A 382 -20.00 -15.59 -0.52
C PRO A 382 -19.28 -16.45 -1.57
N PHE A 383 -17.95 -16.55 -1.49
CA PHE A 383 -17.19 -17.44 -2.39
C PHE A 383 -17.49 -18.93 -2.14
N SER A 384 -18.01 -19.31 -0.98
CA SER A 384 -18.50 -20.67 -0.71
C SER A 384 -19.67 -21.10 -1.61
N ALA A 385 -20.39 -20.15 -2.22
CA ALA A 385 -21.46 -20.39 -3.19
C ALA A 385 -20.94 -20.42 -4.65
N ASN A 386 -19.69 -20.00 -4.90
CA ASN A 386 -19.12 -19.93 -6.24
C ASN A 386 -18.51 -21.27 -6.68
N GLY A 387 -18.86 -21.76 -7.88
CA GLY A 387 -18.38 -23.03 -8.40
C GLY A 387 -16.86 -23.08 -8.64
N ARG A 388 -16.26 -21.98 -9.14
CA ARG A 388 -14.80 -21.92 -9.34
C ARG A 388 -14.04 -21.89 -8.03
N ALA A 389 -14.53 -21.13 -7.05
CA ALA A 389 -13.96 -21.07 -5.71
C ALA A 389 -13.90 -22.47 -5.07
N ARG A 390 -14.97 -23.25 -5.20
CA ARG A 390 -15.00 -24.66 -4.76
C ARG A 390 -13.98 -25.51 -5.51
N ALA A 391 -13.91 -25.39 -6.84
CA ALA A 391 -12.96 -26.15 -7.66
C ALA A 391 -11.49 -25.86 -7.31
N MET A 392 -11.17 -24.65 -6.84
CA MET A 392 -9.82 -24.25 -6.43
C MET A 392 -9.54 -24.42 -4.94
N LEU A 393 -10.53 -24.86 -4.14
CA LEU A 393 -10.48 -24.86 -2.66
C LEU A 393 -10.18 -23.46 -2.07
N LYS A 394 -10.64 -22.40 -2.75
CA LYS A 394 -10.46 -20.99 -2.37
C LYS A 394 -11.80 -20.33 -2.05
N THR A 395 -12.51 -20.87 -1.07
CA THR A 395 -13.91 -20.51 -0.74
C THR A 395 -14.07 -19.45 0.35
N ASP A 396 -12.96 -18.98 0.93
CA ASP A 396 -13.01 -18.00 2.02
C ASP A 396 -13.41 -16.61 1.50
N GLY A 397 -14.28 -15.93 2.26
CA GLY A 397 -14.68 -14.54 2.03
C GLY A 397 -15.88 -14.35 1.11
N PHE A 398 -16.02 -13.14 0.58
CA PHE A 398 -17.22 -12.67 -0.13
C PHE A 398 -16.92 -11.41 -0.97
N VAL A 399 -17.83 -11.11 -1.90
CA VAL A 399 -17.96 -9.78 -2.52
C VAL A 399 -19.10 -9.01 -1.85
N LYS A 400 -18.93 -7.70 -1.70
CA LYS A 400 -19.92 -6.76 -1.17
C LYS A 400 -20.00 -5.52 -2.08
N ILE A 401 -21.21 -5.16 -2.48
CA ILE A 401 -21.53 -3.98 -3.30
C ILE A 401 -22.45 -3.06 -2.51
N LEU A 402 -22.12 -1.77 -2.51
CA LEU A 402 -22.92 -0.70 -1.92
C LEU A 402 -23.47 0.15 -3.06
N ALA A 403 -24.80 0.26 -3.15
CA ALA A 403 -25.48 1.00 -4.21
C ALA A 403 -26.41 2.06 -3.62
N CYS A 404 -26.52 3.23 -4.27
CA CYS A 404 -27.44 4.28 -3.85
C CYS A 404 -28.89 3.76 -3.85
N ALA A 405 -29.62 3.98 -2.75
CA ALA A 405 -30.99 3.45 -2.62
C ALA A 405 -31.97 4.06 -3.65
N LYS A 406 -31.70 5.28 -4.14
CA LYS A 406 -32.59 6.02 -5.04
C LYS A 406 -32.25 5.81 -6.52
N THR A 407 -30.97 5.77 -6.86
CA THR A 407 -30.50 5.78 -8.25
C THR A 407 -29.83 4.48 -8.68
N ASP A 408 -29.64 3.55 -7.75
CA ASP A 408 -28.88 2.30 -7.95
C ASP A 408 -27.40 2.47 -8.34
N LYS A 409 -26.89 3.70 -8.43
CA LYS A 409 -25.46 3.97 -8.69
C LYS A 409 -24.59 3.26 -7.67
N VAL A 410 -23.57 2.52 -8.12
CA VAL A 410 -22.60 1.90 -7.21
C VAL A 410 -21.77 2.99 -6.52
N LEU A 411 -21.71 2.91 -5.20
CA LEU A 411 -21.01 3.85 -4.31
C LEU A 411 -19.72 3.26 -3.73
N GLY A 412 -19.62 1.93 -3.67
CA GLY A 412 -18.45 1.22 -3.21
C GLY A 412 -18.53 -0.27 -3.46
N GLY A 413 -17.36 -0.89 -3.57
CA GLY A 413 -17.21 -2.33 -3.71
C GLY A 413 -16.06 -2.83 -2.86
N HIS A 414 -16.29 -3.94 -2.17
CA HIS A 414 -15.33 -4.53 -1.25
C HIS A 414 -15.28 -6.05 -1.45
N ILE A 415 -14.08 -6.59 -1.59
CA ILE A 415 -13.84 -8.01 -1.86
C ILE A 415 -12.85 -8.54 -0.83
N LEU A 416 -13.20 -9.65 -0.20
CA LEU A 416 -12.30 -10.48 0.61
C LEU A 416 -12.29 -11.86 -0.04
N GLY A 417 -11.20 -12.28 -0.66
CA GLY A 417 -11.14 -13.56 -1.38
C GLY A 417 -9.90 -13.71 -2.25
N PHE A 418 -9.69 -14.90 -2.80
CA PHE A 418 -8.58 -15.17 -3.72
C PHE A 418 -8.72 -14.33 -5.01
N GLY A 419 -7.68 -13.57 -5.36
CA GLY A 419 -7.66 -12.69 -6.53
C GLY A 419 -8.52 -11.42 -6.39
N ALA A 420 -8.82 -10.98 -5.15
CA ALA A 420 -9.57 -9.76 -4.90
C ALA A 420 -8.89 -8.53 -5.53
N GLY A 421 -7.56 -8.47 -5.49
CA GLY A 421 -6.78 -7.37 -6.08
C GLY A 421 -6.96 -7.23 -7.58
N GLU A 422 -7.33 -8.31 -8.28
CA GLU A 422 -7.63 -8.28 -9.71
C GLU A 422 -9.11 -7.99 -9.97
N MET A 423 -10.01 -8.67 -9.25
CA MET A 423 -11.46 -8.53 -9.43
C MET A 423 -11.97 -7.12 -9.11
N ILE A 424 -11.32 -6.37 -8.21
CA ILE A 424 -11.75 -5.02 -7.82
C ILE A 424 -11.79 -4.05 -9.02
N HIS A 425 -11.01 -4.31 -10.06
CA HIS A 425 -10.90 -3.42 -11.22
C HIS A 425 -12.20 -3.35 -12.04
N GLU A 426 -13.00 -4.42 -12.10
CA GLU A 426 -14.27 -4.35 -12.85
C GLU A 426 -15.29 -3.45 -12.14
N ILE A 427 -15.23 -3.37 -10.80
CA ILE A 427 -16.04 -2.44 -10.01
C ILE A 427 -15.50 -1.01 -10.16
N ALA A 428 -14.18 -0.84 -10.16
CA ALA A 428 -13.56 0.47 -10.37
C ALA A 428 -13.95 1.04 -11.75
N VAL A 429 -13.86 0.24 -12.82
CA VAL A 429 -14.29 0.64 -14.17
C VAL A 429 -15.76 1.02 -14.20
N LEU A 430 -16.65 0.19 -13.61
CA LEU A 430 -18.08 0.51 -13.52
C LEU A 430 -18.32 1.86 -12.82
N MET A 431 -17.66 2.09 -11.68
CA MET A 431 -17.80 3.32 -10.92
C MET A 431 -17.30 4.54 -11.69
N GLU A 432 -16.24 4.40 -12.48
CA GLU A 432 -15.70 5.47 -13.34
C GLU A 432 -16.71 5.88 -14.43
N PHE A 433 -17.47 4.92 -14.97
CA PHE A 433 -18.59 5.19 -15.87
C PHE A 433 -19.87 5.65 -15.15
N GLY A 434 -19.87 5.68 -13.81
CA GLY A 434 -21.03 6.02 -13.00
C GLY A 434 -22.14 4.98 -13.03
N GLY A 435 -21.81 3.71 -13.31
CA GLY A 435 -22.76 2.62 -13.48
C GLY A 435 -23.54 2.23 -12.23
N SER A 436 -24.68 1.57 -12.46
CA SER A 436 -25.58 1.05 -11.43
C SER A 436 -25.25 -0.40 -11.05
N SER A 437 -25.82 -0.88 -9.94
CA SER A 437 -25.69 -2.30 -9.59
C SER A 437 -26.45 -3.20 -10.57
N GLU A 438 -27.54 -2.71 -11.19
CA GLU A 438 -28.22 -3.37 -12.30
C GLU A 438 -27.31 -3.57 -13.54
N ASP A 439 -26.54 -2.55 -13.92
CA ASP A 439 -25.63 -2.62 -15.07
C ASP A 439 -24.58 -3.74 -14.88
N LEU A 440 -23.99 -3.79 -13.69
CA LEU A 440 -23.02 -4.83 -13.32
C LEU A 440 -23.69 -6.21 -13.24
N ALA A 441 -24.88 -6.27 -12.63
CA ALA A 441 -25.68 -7.48 -12.52
C ALA A 441 -26.09 -8.07 -13.88
N ARG A 442 -26.29 -7.25 -14.90
CA ARG A 442 -26.69 -7.69 -16.26
C ARG A 442 -25.51 -7.97 -17.18
N THR A 443 -24.33 -7.47 -16.87
CA THR A 443 -23.11 -7.77 -17.61
C THR A 443 -22.83 -9.28 -17.59
N CYS A 444 -22.56 -9.86 -18.76
CA CYS A 444 -22.22 -11.27 -18.87
C CYS A 444 -20.84 -11.52 -18.26
N HIS A 445 -20.78 -12.36 -17.22
CA HIS A 445 -19.54 -12.82 -16.62
C HIS A 445 -19.31 -14.27 -17.08
N ALA A 446 -18.07 -14.61 -17.42
CA ALA A 446 -17.75 -15.96 -17.89
C ALA A 446 -17.99 -16.99 -16.77
N HIS A 447 -18.47 -18.17 -17.14
CA HIS A 447 -18.71 -19.29 -16.22
C HIS A 447 -17.77 -20.47 -16.52
N PRO A 448 -17.09 -21.06 -15.52
CA PRO A 448 -17.02 -20.62 -14.12
C PRO A 448 -15.89 -19.59 -13.89
N THR A 449 -16.16 -18.48 -13.19
CA THR A 449 -15.18 -17.49 -12.72
C THR A 449 -15.41 -17.04 -11.28
N MET A 450 -14.37 -16.54 -10.61
CA MET A 450 -14.51 -15.89 -9.30
C MET A 450 -15.34 -14.61 -9.42
N SER A 451 -15.20 -13.87 -10.54
CA SER A 451 -15.94 -12.64 -10.82
C SER A 451 -17.46 -12.83 -10.92
N GLU A 452 -17.98 -14.06 -11.09
CA GLU A 452 -19.42 -14.30 -10.95
C GLU A 452 -19.94 -13.91 -9.54
N ALA A 453 -19.10 -13.95 -8.50
CA ALA A 453 -19.47 -13.45 -7.18
C ALA A 453 -19.74 -11.94 -7.17
N VAL A 454 -19.04 -11.17 -8.01
CA VAL A 454 -19.29 -9.72 -8.16
C VAL A 454 -20.63 -9.47 -8.84
N LYS A 455 -20.92 -10.20 -9.93
CA LYS A 455 -22.23 -10.18 -10.60
C LYS A 455 -23.37 -10.51 -9.64
N GLU A 456 -23.23 -11.57 -8.85
CA GLU A 456 -24.26 -12.01 -7.90
C GLU A 456 -24.41 -11.04 -6.72
N ALA A 457 -23.33 -10.45 -6.23
CA ALA A 457 -23.41 -9.40 -5.21
C ALA A 457 -24.10 -8.14 -5.76
N ALA A 458 -23.85 -7.78 -7.02
CA ALA A 458 -24.57 -6.69 -7.68
C ALA A 458 -26.06 -7.02 -7.85
N LEU A 459 -26.41 -8.24 -8.26
CA LEU A 459 -27.79 -8.72 -8.32
C LEU A 459 -28.48 -8.66 -6.95
N ALA A 460 -27.76 -8.98 -5.87
CA ALA A 460 -28.26 -8.89 -4.50
C ALA A 460 -28.45 -7.44 -4.03
N ALA A 461 -27.66 -6.48 -4.53
CA ALA A 461 -27.87 -5.06 -4.24
C ALA A 461 -29.08 -4.51 -5.01
N PHE A 462 -29.25 -4.94 -6.26
CA PHE A 462 -30.33 -4.51 -7.14
C PHE A 462 -31.69 -5.14 -6.79
N SER A 463 -31.70 -6.47 -6.57
CA SER A 463 -32.89 -7.30 -6.36
C SER A 463 -32.57 -8.56 -5.54
N LYS A 464 -32.46 -9.73 -6.18
CA LYS A 464 -32.17 -11.03 -5.54
C LYS A 464 -31.12 -11.78 -6.37
N PRO A 465 -30.10 -12.35 -5.72
CA PRO A 465 -29.12 -13.22 -6.39
C PRO A 465 -29.79 -14.51 -6.86
N ILE A 466 -29.18 -15.16 -7.85
CA ILE A 466 -29.67 -16.42 -8.43
C ILE A 466 -29.07 -17.63 -7.70
N ASN A 467 -27.79 -17.54 -7.32
CA ASN A 467 -27.00 -18.68 -6.85
C ASN A 467 -26.64 -18.62 -5.36
N MET A 468 -27.46 -17.94 -4.54
CA MET A 468 -27.22 -17.73 -3.10
C MET A 468 -27.93 -18.74 -2.22
#